data_AF-A0A920HWG7-F1
#
_entry.id   AF-A0A920HWG7-F1
#
_cell.length_a   1.000
_cell.length_b   1.000
_cell.length_c   1.000
_cell.angle_alpha   90.00
_cell.angle_beta   90.00
_cell.angle_gamma   90.00
#
_symmetry.space_group_name_H-M   'P 1'
#
loop_
_entity.id
_entity.type
_entity.pdbx_description
1 polymer ?
#
loop_
_entity_poly.entity_id
_entity_poly.type
_entity_poly.pdbx_seq_one_letter_code
_entity_poly.pdbx_strand_id
1 'polypeptide(L)'
;MRADIVLPIINNMRQNGDTRPLIVPAARGTKYDQKITKDLVKNEGLIFLCGRFEGIDQRIIESTGALELSIGDYILTNGDIAAINIIDSCVRLLDGVLSSKVQREREL
;
A
#
# COMPACT_ATOMS: atom_id res chain seq x y z
N MET A 1 -2.41 11.06 12.84
CA MET A 1 -3.77 10.50 12.74
C MET A 1 -4.04 9.68 13.99
N ARG A 2 -5.17 9.90 14.67
CA ARG A 2 -5.43 9.28 15.98
C ARG A 2 -6.02 7.88 15.84
N ALA A 3 -5.59 6.95 16.70
CA ALA A 3 -6.04 5.56 16.69
C ALA A 3 -7.53 5.39 16.99
N ASP A 4 -8.08 6.21 17.89
CA ASP A 4 -9.51 6.21 18.28
C ASP A 4 -10.46 6.52 17.12
N ILE A 5 -9.98 7.22 16.09
CA ILE A 5 -10.74 7.52 14.87
C ILE A 5 -10.48 6.50 13.77
N VAL A 6 -9.23 6.11 13.55
CA VAL A 6 -8.83 5.30 12.40
C VAL A 6 -9.16 3.81 12.59
N LEU A 7 -8.96 3.26 13.79
CA LEU A 7 -9.19 1.83 14.03
C LEU A 7 -10.65 1.42 13.82
N PRO A 8 -11.68 2.16 14.30
CA PRO A 8 -13.07 1.83 14.00
C PRO A 8 -13.38 1.80 12.49
N ILE A 9 -12.78 2.70 11.71
CA ILE A 9 -12.96 2.76 10.26
C ILE A 9 -12.34 1.53 9.60
N ILE A 10 -11.10 1.18 9.97
CA ILE A 10 -10.43 -0.02 9.44
C ILE A 10 -11.20 -1.28 9.81
N ASN A 11 -11.66 -1.40 11.06
CA ASN A 11 -12.44 -2.55 11.51
C ASN A 11 -13.77 -2.67 10.77
N ASN A 12 -14.42 -1.53 10.47
CA ASN A 12 -15.64 -1.51 9.67
C ASN A 12 -15.38 -1.91 8.20
N MET A 13 -14.28 -1.44 7.61
CA MET A 13 -13.87 -1.86 6.26
C MET A 13 -13.53 -3.35 6.19
N ARG A 14 -12.98 -3.90 7.28
CA ARG A 14 -12.55 -5.30 7.38
C ARG A 14 -13.64 -6.28 7.87
N GLN A 15 -14.90 -5.85 7.89
CA GLN A 15 -16.01 -6.75 8.20
C GLN A 15 -16.07 -7.93 7.21
N ASN A 16 -16.75 -9.00 7.62
CA ASN A 16 -16.93 -10.22 6.81
C ASN A 16 -15.61 -10.93 6.42
N GLY A 17 -14.54 -10.73 7.20
CA GLY A 17 -13.27 -11.44 7.01
C GLY A 17 -12.42 -10.92 5.86
N ASP A 18 -12.55 -9.64 5.49
CA ASP A 18 -11.71 -9.01 4.47
C ASP A 18 -10.22 -9.14 4.84
N THR A 19 -9.46 -9.83 3.98
CA THR A 19 -8.04 -10.11 4.17
C THR A 19 -7.14 -9.18 3.36
N ARG A 20 -7.67 -8.11 2.74
CA ARG A 20 -6.86 -7.21 1.93
C ARG A 20 -5.74 -6.59 2.79
N PRO A 21 -4.49 -6.61 2.31
CA PRO A 21 -3.40 -6.00 3.02
C PRO A 21 -3.64 -4.50 3.17
N LEU A 22 -3.37 -4.00 4.38
CA LEU A 22 -3.37 -2.57 4.67
C LEU A 22 -1.96 -2.05 4.48
N ILE A 23 -1.80 -1.11 3.56
CA ILE A 23 -0.53 -0.48 3.21
C ILE A 23 -0.50 0.91 3.82
N VAL A 24 0.61 1.22 4.49
CA VAL A 24 0.89 2.54 5.03
C VAL A 24 2.16 3.07 4.36
N PRO A 25 2.05 4.05 3.45
CA PRO A 25 3.24 4.69 2.92
C PRO A 25 4.00 5.42 4.03
N ALA A 26 5.26 5.06 4.23
CA ALA A 26 6.11 5.60 5.29
C ALA A 26 7.57 5.60 4.84
N ALA A 27 8.27 6.73 4.97
CA ALA A 27 9.68 6.85 4.58
C ALA A 27 10.59 5.82 5.30
N ARG A 28 10.26 5.51 6.56
CA ARG A 28 10.95 4.49 7.39
C ARG A 28 10.51 3.05 7.13
N GLY A 29 9.55 2.84 6.23
CA GLY A 29 9.00 1.52 5.91
C GLY A 29 9.97 0.66 5.12
N THR A 30 9.54 -0.56 4.82
CA THR A 30 10.29 -1.46 3.93
C THR A 30 10.37 -0.84 2.54
N LYS A 31 11.57 -0.80 1.95
CA LYS A 31 11.76 -0.24 0.61
C LYS A 31 10.93 -1.01 -0.42
N TYR A 32 10.05 -0.29 -1.10
CA TYR A 32 9.20 -0.80 -2.15
C TYR A 32 10.04 -1.17 -3.38
N ASP A 33 9.79 -2.36 -3.92
CA ASP A 33 10.46 -2.87 -5.10
C ASP A 33 9.51 -3.73 -5.95
N GLN A 34 10.00 -4.17 -7.11
CA GLN A 34 9.19 -4.95 -8.04
C GLN A 34 8.79 -6.33 -7.51
N LYS A 35 9.52 -6.89 -6.53
CA LYS A 35 9.14 -8.16 -5.89
C LYS A 35 7.92 -7.93 -5.02
N ILE A 36 7.91 -6.87 -4.22
CA ILE A 36 6.75 -6.48 -3.42
C ILE A 36 5.54 -6.23 -4.33
N THR A 37 5.70 -5.51 -5.46
CA THR A 37 4.63 -5.33 -6.45
C THR A 37 4.01 -6.67 -6.87
N LYS A 38 4.85 -7.67 -7.23
CA LYS A 38 4.40 -9.01 -7.64
C LYS A 38 3.66 -9.76 -6.54
N ASP A 39 4.01 -9.53 -5.28
CA ASP A 39 3.32 -10.15 -4.15
C ASP A 39 2.00 -9.44 -3.83
N LEU A 40 1.94 -8.11 -3.95
CA LEU A 40 0.73 -7.33 -3.74
C LEU A 40 -0.38 -7.68 -4.75
N VAL A 41 -0.05 -7.82 -6.04
CA VAL A 41 -1.04 -8.12 -7.10
C VAL A 41 -1.68 -9.51 -7.00
N LYS A 42 -1.17 -10.40 -6.14
CA LYS A 42 -1.79 -11.70 -5.85
C LYS A 42 -3.02 -11.59 -4.95
N ASN A 43 -3.23 -10.44 -4.31
CA ASN A 43 -4.38 -10.19 -3.44
C ASN A 43 -5.57 -9.67 -4.27
N GLU A 44 -6.80 -9.92 -3.80
CA GLU A 44 -8.03 -9.45 -4.45
C GLU A 44 -8.18 -7.91 -4.45
N GLY A 45 -7.38 -7.23 -3.63
CA GLY A 45 -7.31 -5.77 -3.57
C GLY A 45 -6.38 -5.32 -2.46
N LEU A 46 -6.19 -4.00 -2.36
CA LEU A 46 -5.32 -3.37 -1.37
C LEU A 46 -6.10 -2.26 -0.65
N ILE A 47 -5.78 -2.01 0.62
CA ILE A 47 -6.29 -0.85 1.37
C ILE A 47 -5.10 0.08 1.65
N PHE A 48 -5.25 1.37 1.40
CA PHE A 48 -4.19 2.36 1.69
C PHE A 48 -4.64 3.29 2.82
N LEU A 49 -3.76 3.47 3.81
CA LEU A 49 -3.88 4.51 4.83
C LEU A 49 -2.76 5.53 4.63
N CYS A 50 -3.09 6.61 3.94
CA CYS A 50 -2.14 7.69 3.67
C CYS A 50 -2.04 8.62 4.88
N GLY A 51 -0.88 8.59 5.54
CA GLY A 51 -0.58 9.51 6.64
C GLY A 51 -0.58 10.96 6.18
N ARG A 52 -1.03 11.86 7.07
CA ARG A 52 -0.94 13.32 6.93
C ARG A 52 -0.40 13.94 8.22
N PHE A 53 0.15 15.16 8.11
CA PHE A 53 0.74 15.91 9.22
C PHE A 53 1.89 15.11 9.89
N GLU A 54 1.88 15.03 11.22
CA GLU A 54 2.88 14.33 12.05
C GLU A 54 2.87 12.79 11.92
N GLY A 55 2.10 12.22 10.98
CA GLY A 55 2.08 10.80 10.69
C GLY A 55 0.90 10.04 11.31
N ILE A 56 1.07 8.74 11.52
CA ILE A 56 0.03 7.80 11.97
C ILE A 56 0.40 7.28 13.36
N ASP A 57 -0.58 7.19 14.26
CA ASP A 57 -0.39 6.59 15.58
C ASP A 57 0.06 5.13 15.46
N GLN A 58 1.18 4.79 16.10
CA GLN A 58 1.83 3.47 15.95
C GLN A 58 0.91 2.31 16.33
N ARG A 59 -0.05 2.53 17.25
CA ARG A 59 -1.03 1.51 17.64
C ARG A 59 -1.89 1.04 16.47
N ILE A 60 -2.09 1.89 15.46
CA ILE A 60 -2.80 1.51 14.23
C ILE A 60 -1.99 0.44 13.49
N ILE A 61 -0.68 0.64 13.34
CA ILE A 61 0.20 -0.30 12.65
C ILE A 61 0.24 -1.64 13.39
N GLU A 62 0.50 -1.59 14.70
CA GLU A 62 0.60 -2.77 15.57
C GLU A 62 -0.70 -3.58 15.61
N SER A 63 -1.85 -2.91 15.70
CA SER A 63 -3.15 -3.60 15.82
C SER A 63 -3.65 -4.19 14.50
N THR A 64 -3.20 -3.66 13.37
CA THR A 64 -3.74 -4.02 12.04
C THR A 64 -2.80 -4.90 11.22
N GLY A 65 -1.53 -5.02 11.64
CA GLY A 65 -0.48 -5.67 10.87
C GLY A 65 -0.19 -4.93 9.57
N ALA A 66 -0.34 -3.59 9.56
CA ALA A 66 -0.16 -2.80 8.35
C ALA A 66 1.28 -2.92 7.81
N LEU A 67 1.41 -2.99 6.49
CA LEU A 67 2.68 -2.98 5.79
C LEU A 67 3.14 -1.54 5.61
N GLU A 68 4.15 -1.13 6.37
CA GLU A 68 4.83 0.15 6.17
C GLU A 68 5.75 0.04 4.94
N LEU A 69 5.46 0.78 3.87
CA LEU A 69 6.21 0.76 2.61
C LEU A 69 6.81 2.12 2.27
N SER A 70 8.08 2.15 1.91
CA SER A 70 8.82 3.35 1.50
C SER A 70 9.11 3.32 0.00
N ILE A 71 8.73 4.36 -0.74
CA ILE A 71 9.04 4.47 -2.18
C ILE A 71 10.39 5.16 -2.46
N GLY A 72 11.16 5.50 -1.43
CA GLY A 72 12.47 6.11 -1.57
C GLY A 72 12.97 6.80 -0.30
N ASP A 73 14.24 7.18 -0.32
CA ASP A 73 14.93 7.83 0.81
C ASP A 73 14.72 9.35 0.77
N TYR A 74 13.46 9.75 0.92
CA TYR A 74 13.01 11.13 0.97
C TYR A 74 11.66 11.23 1.68
N ILE A 75 11.31 12.44 2.12
CA ILE A 75 10.07 12.71 2.84
C ILE A 75 9.08 13.43 1.92
N LEU A 76 7.85 12.94 1.90
CA LEU A 76 6.72 13.56 1.22
C LEU A 76 5.78 14.22 2.22
N THR A 77 5.00 15.21 1.78
CA THR A 77 3.98 15.88 2.61
C THR A 77 2.90 14.93 3.13
N ASN A 78 2.63 13.84 2.39
CA ASN A 78 1.68 12.79 2.75
C ASN A 78 1.97 11.51 1.95
N GLY A 79 1.19 10.46 2.24
CA GLY A 79 1.29 9.17 1.56
C GLY A 79 0.62 9.08 0.17
N ASP A 80 -0.09 10.11 -0.29
CA ASP A 80 -0.98 10.01 -1.47
C ASP A 80 -0.17 9.72 -2.76
N ILE A 81 0.96 10.41 -2.96
CA ILE A 81 1.84 10.17 -4.12
C ILE A 81 2.45 8.77 -4.07
N ALA A 82 2.85 8.33 -2.87
CA ALA A 82 3.42 6.99 -2.69
C ALA A 82 2.38 5.89 -2.93
N ALA A 83 1.13 6.09 -2.50
CA ALA A 83 0.04 5.18 -2.80
C ALA A 83 -0.22 5.11 -4.32
N ILE A 84 -0.29 6.25 -5.02
CA ILE A 84 -0.46 6.30 -6.48
C ILE A 84 0.69 5.57 -7.19
N ASN A 85 1.94 5.76 -6.75
CA ASN A 85 3.10 5.08 -7.31
C ASN A 85 3.00 3.55 -7.18
N ILE A 86 2.63 3.05 -5.99
CA ILE A 86 2.42 1.62 -5.74
C ILE A 86 1.25 1.10 -6.60
N ILE A 87 0.13 1.82 -6.63
CA ILE A 87 -1.05 1.46 -7.44
C ILE A 87 -0.68 1.37 -8.92
N ASP A 88 0.02 2.35 -9.48
CA ASP A 88 0.42 2.37 -10.90
C ASP A 88 1.25 1.12 -11.25
N SER A 89 2.27 0.82 -10.44
CA SER A 89 3.11 -0.36 -10.65
C SER A 89 2.33 -1.68 -10.53
N CYS A 90 1.32 -1.76 -9.65
CA CYS A 90 0.44 -2.92 -9.52
C CYS A 90 -0.50 -3.06 -10.72
N VAL A 91 -1.18 -1.97 -11.11
CA VAL A 91 -2.15 -1.93 -12.22
C VAL A 91 -1.48 -2.31 -13.53
N ARG A 92 -0.23 -1.89 -13.76
CA ARG A 92 0.57 -2.28 -14.93
C ARG A 92 0.70 -3.81 -15.06
N LEU A 93 0.69 -4.55 -13.95
CA LEU A 93 0.77 -6.00 -13.91
C LEU A 93 -0.60 -6.69 -13.96
N LEU A 94 -1.71 -5.98 -14.14
CA LEU A 94 -3.02 -6.62 -14.33
C LEU A 94 -3.22 -7.04 -15.79
N ASP A 95 -3.97 -8.12 -15.97
CA ASP A 95 -4.27 -8.65 -17.30
C ASP A 95 -5.12 -7.66 -18.10
N GLY A 96 -4.72 -7.43 -19.35
CA GLY A 96 -5.39 -6.50 -20.25
C GLY A 96 -4.96 -5.03 -20.13
N VAL A 97 -4.14 -4.64 -19.15
CA VAL A 97 -3.66 -3.24 -19.03
C VAL A 97 -2.53 -2.94 -20.01
N LEU A 98 -1.51 -3.80 -20.07
CA LEU A 98 -0.48 -3.72 -21.10
C LEU A 98 -0.75 -4.71 -22.23
N SER A 99 -0.74 -4.21 -23.46
CA SER A 99 -1.21 -4.90 -24.66
C SER A 99 -0.27 -5.99 -25.21
N SER A 100 0.94 -6.15 -24.69
CA SER A 100 1.85 -7.22 -25.13
C SER A 100 2.41 -8.02 -23.95
N LYS A 101 2.18 -9.35 -23.96
CA LYS A 101 2.79 -10.29 -22.99
C LYS A 101 4.32 -10.16 -22.95
N VAL A 102 4.92 -9.82 -24.09
CA VAL A 102 6.37 -9.64 -24.26
C VAL A 102 6.90 -8.41 -23.52
N GLN A 103 6.13 -7.31 -23.40
CA GLN A 103 6.53 -6.14 -22.61
C GLN A 103 6.52 -6.43 -21.10
N ARG A 104 5.57 -7.28 -20.68
CA ARG A 104 5.37 -7.60 -19.26
C ARG A 104 6.51 -8.43 -18.68
N GLU A 105 7.19 -9.24 -19.51
CA GLU A 105 8.31 -10.10 -19.10
C GLU A 105 9.69 -9.45 -19.27
N ARG A 106 9.86 -8.50 -20.20
CA ARG A 106 11.19 -7.90 -20.53
C ARG A 106 11.73 -6.87 -19.54
N GLU A 107 10.92 -6.42 -18.59
CA GLU A 107 11.28 -5.40 -17.59
C GLU A 107 11.23 -5.96 -16.16
N LEU A 108 11.23 -7.29 -16.02
CA LEU A 108 11.24 -8.07 -14.78
C LEU A 108 12.64 -8.55 -14.38
#